data_AF-A0A0R0C9K4-F1
#
_entry.id   AF-A0A0R0C9K4-F1
#
_cell.length_a   1.000
_cell.length_b   1.000
_cell.length_c   1.000
_cell.angle_alpha   90.00
_cell.angle_beta   90.00
_cell.angle_gamma   90.00
#
_symmetry.space_group_name_H-M   'P 1'
#
loop_
_entity.id
_entity.type
_entity.pdbx_description
1 polymer ?
#
loop_
_entity_poly.entity_id
_entity_poly.type
_entity_poly.pdbx_seq_one_letter_code
_entity_poly.pdbx_strand_id
1 'polypeptide(L)'
;MSHRSRLAGFIIDCQDTDSDRAASFWSAALGLAAEPGYTEDDGAQYAELIGAPGGLHVEVQRVSHASRVHLDIEADDIDAEANRLEALGAKRIGFIKRWWVMEAPTGHRFCIVRMKHPERGPAPTNWE
;
A
#
# COMPACT_ATOMS: atom_id res chain seq x y z
N MET A 1 15.46 14.51 9.22
CA MET A 1 14.48 15.51 8.73
C MET A 1 13.18 15.08 9.36
N SER A 2 12.60 15.96 10.18
CA SER A 2 11.43 15.60 10.95
C SER A 2 10.25 15.32 10.02
N HIS A 3 9.60 14.17 10.18
CA HIS A 3 8.44 13.75 9.40
C HIS A 3 7.62 12.73 10.18
N ARG A 4 6.45 12.38 9.66
CA ARG A 4 5.53 11.42 10.29
C ARG A 4 5.19 10.28 9.36
N SER A 5 5.13 9.07 9.90
CA SER A 5 4.65 7.91 9.15
C SER A 5 3.89 6.91 10.01
N ARG A 6 3.11 6.03 9.36
CA ARG A 6 2.47 4.86 9.98
C ARG A 6 2.18 3.78 8.95
N LEU A 7 1.91 2.56 9.44
CA LEU A 7 1.32 1.50 8.64
C LEU A 7 -0.08 1.95 8.18
N ALA A 8 -0.30 1.95 6.87
CA ALA A 8 -1.57 2.33 6.26
C ALA A 8 -2.46 1.11 6.01
N GLY A 9 -1.90 0.06 5.41
CA GLY A 9 -2.70 -1.05 4.92
C GLY A 9 -1.90 -2.16 4.27
N PHE A 10 -2.64 -3.15 3.75
CA PHE A 10 -2.12 -4.28 3.00
C PHE A 10 -2.79 -4.38 1.64
N ILE A 11 -1.99 -4.53 0.60
CA ILE A 11 -2.45 -4.58 -0.78
C ILE A 11 -2.24 -6.00 -1.28
N ILE A 12 -3.28 -6.56 -1.90
CA ILE A 12 -3.29 -7.89 -2.47
C ILE A 12 -3.01 -7.77 -3.97
N ASP A 13 -1.74 -7.95 -4.33
CA ASP A 13 -1.26 -7.88 -5.70
C ASP A 13 -1.73 -9.11 -6.47
N CYS A 14 -2.51 -8.89 -7.53
CA CYS A 14 -3.04 -9.94 -8.39
C CYS A 14 -2.45 -9.83 -9.80
N GLN A 15 -1.58 -10.78 -10.15
CA GLN A 15 -0.94 -10.82 -11.45
C GLN A 15 -1.96 -10.95 -12.58
N ASP A 16 -1.98 -9.96 -13.48
CA ASP A 16 -2.77 -9.90 -14.72
C ASP A 16 -4.26 -10.22 -14.55
N THR A 17 -4.79 -10.04 -13.34
CA THR A 17 -6.19 -10.30 -13.01
C THR A 17 -6.91 -8.97 -12.81
N ASP A 18 -8.02 -8.82 -13.51
CA ASP A 18 -8.94 -7.69 -13.36
C ASP A 18 -9.35 -7.50 -11.88
N SER A 19 -9.38 -6.24 -11.41
CA SER A 19 -9.56 -5.94 -9.99
C SER A 19 -10.92 -6.37 -9.46
N ASP A 20 -12.01 -6.23 -10.24
CA ASP A 20 -13.34 -6.71 -9.83
C ASP A 20 -13.38 -8.23 -9.68
N ARG A 21 -12.73 -8.93 -10.61
CA ARG A 21 -12.65 -10.40 -10.56
C ARG A 21 -11.86 -10.87 -9.34
N ALA A 22 -10.72 -10.24 -9.06
CA ALA A 22 -9.91 -10.58 -7.89
C ALA A 22 -10.61 -10.18 -6.58
N ALA A 23 -11.24 -9.01 -6.53
CA ALA A 23 -12.01 -8.56 -5.37
C ALA A 23 -13.19 -9.46 -5.06
N SER A 24 -13.88 -9.99 -6.07
CA SER A 24 -14.97 -10.98 -5.88
C SER A 24 -14.51 -12.20 -5.09
N PHE A 25 -13.31 -12.72 -5.38
CA PHE A 25 -12.73 -13.83 -4.63
C PHE A 25 -12.37 -13.42 -3.20
N TRP A 26 -11.63 -12.31 -3.02
CA TRP A 26 -11.16 -11.90 -1.70
C TRP A 26 -12.27 -11.41 -0.77
N SER A 27 -13.28 -10.75 -1.32
CA SER A 27 -14.52 -10.40 -0.62
C SER A 27 -15.18 -11.64 -0.04
N ALA A 28 -15.40 -12.67 -0.86
CA ALA A 28 -16.00 -13.92 -0.41
C ALA A 28 -15.12 -14.67 0.60
N ALA A 29 -13.80 -14.69 0.39
CA ALA A 29 -12.86 -15.39 1.26
C ALA A 29 -12.72 -14.75 2.65
N LEU A 30 -12.77 -13.42 2.72
CA LEU A 30 -12.55 -12.65 3.95
C LEU A 30 -13.85 -12.20 4.62
N GLY A 31 -15.00 -12.35 3.95
CA GLY A 31 -16.28 -11.85 4.45
C GLY A 31 -16.37 -10.32 4.48
N LEU A 32 -15.60 -9.64 3.64
CA LEU A 32 -15.57 -8.18 3.52
C LEU A 32 -16.35 -7.74 2.29
N ALA A 33 -17.04 -6.60 2.36
CA ALA A 33 -17.65 -6.00 1.16
C ALA A 33 -16.55 -5.45 0.25
N ALA A 34 -16.70 -5.59 -1.07
CA ALA A 34 -15.84 -4.94 -2.05
C ALA A 34 -16.55 -3.72 -2.66
N GLU A 35 -15.85 -2.60 -2.76
CA GLU A 35 -16.28 -1.51 -3.64
C GLU A 35 -16.03 -1.89 -5.11
N PRO A 36 -16.79 -1.31 -6.06
CA PRO A 36 -16.53 -1.51 -7.47
C PRO A 36 -15.10 -1.12 -7.83
N GLY A 37 -14.48 -1.94 -8.67
CA GLY A 37 -13.14 -1.69 -9.18
C GLY A 37 -13.09 -0.39 -9.97
N TYR A 38 -11.97 0.31 -9.87
CA TYR A 38 -11.72 1.54 -10.61
C TYR A 38 -10.36 1.47 -11.30
N THR A 39 -10.24 2.22 -12.39
CA THR A 39 -9.00 2.38 -13.14
C THR A 39 -8.54 3.84 -13.02
N GLU A 40 -7.32 4.05 -12.53
CA GLU A 40 -6.70 5.38 -12.56
C GLU A 40 -6.33 5.77 -13.99
N ASP A 41 -6.09 7.06 -14.25
CA ASP A 41 -5.78 7.62 -15.58
C ASP A 41 -4.57 6.94 -16.28
N ASP A 42 -3.72 6.28 -15.50
CA ASP A 42 -2.53 5.58 -15.95
C ASP A 42 -2.72 4.07 -16.17
N GLY A 43 -3.97 3.59 -16.10
CA GLY A 43 -4.35 2.20 -16.34
C GLY A 43 -4.18 1.27 -15.14
N ALA A 44 -3.72 1.76 -13.98
CA ALA A 44 -3.68 0.96 -12.77
C ALA A 44 -5.10 0.65 -12.28
N GLN A 45 -5.37 -0.60 -11.93
CA GLN A 45 -6.69 -1.07 -11.51
C GLN A 45 -6.66 -1.51 -10.06
N TYR A 46 -7.69 -1.10 -9.33
CA TYR A 46 -7.82 -1.34 -7.91
C TYR A 46 -9.26 -1.69 -7.53
N ALA A 47 -9.46 -2.29 -6.36
CA ALA A 47 -10.76 -2.50 -5.72
C ALA A 47 -10.59 -2.63 -4.20
N GLU A 48 -11.26 -1.77 -3.43
CA GLU A 48 -11.13 -1.72 -1.96
C GLU A 48 -12.00 -2.78 -1.28
N LEU A 49 -11.46 -3.43 -0.24
CA LEU A 49 -12.18 -4.32 0.67
C LEU A 49 -12.52 -3.58 1.96
N ILE A 50 -13.80 -3.29 2.16
CA ILE A 50 -14.31 -2.45 3.23
C ILE A 50 -14.50 -3.24 4.52
N GLY A 51 -14.17 -2.59 5.65
CA GLY A 51 -14.41 -3.14 6.98
C GLY A 51 -13.32 -4.06 7.50
N ALA A 52 -12.12 -4.01 6.92
CA ALA A 52 -10.99 -4.78 7.39
C ALA A 52 -10.66 -4.48 8.89
N PRO A 53 -10.26 -5.49 9.68
CA PRO A 53 -10.00 -5.33 11.11
C PRO A 53 -8.91 -4.28 11.42
N GLY A 54 -9.06 -3.61 12.56
CA GLY A 54 -8.05 -2.66 13.05
C GLY A 54 -7.96 -1.35 12.27
N GLY A 55 -8.91 -1.08 11.37
CA GLY A 55 -8.91 0.12 10.53
C GLY A 55 -7.81 0.11 9.46
N LEU A 56 -7.29 -1.08 9.12
CA LEU A 56 -6.34 -1.24 8.03
C LEU A 56 -7.05 -1.03 6.70
N HIS A 57 -6.42 -0.30 5.79
CA HIS A 57 -6.85 -0.30 4.40
C HIS A 57 -6.45 -1.64 3.76
N VAL A 58 -7.39 -2.29 3.08
CA VAL A 58 -7.13 -3.51 2.32
C VAL A 58 -7.67 -3.32 0.93
N GLU A 59 -6.82 -3.49 -0.08
CA GLU A 59 -7.16 -3.24 -1.48
C GLU A 59 -6.58 -4.35 -2.35
N VAL A 60 -7.30 -4.70 -3.41
CA VAL A 60 -6.81 -5.56 -4.47
C VAL A 60 -6.22 -4.68 -5.57
N GLN A 61 -5.00 -4.99 -6.02
CA GLN A 61 -4.33 -4.26 -7.09
C GLN A 61 -4.00 -5.21 -8.24
N ARG A 62 -4.34 -4.82 -9.48
CA ARG A 62 -3.83 -5.52 -10.66
C ARG A 62 -2.39 -5.13 -10.94
N VAL A 63 -1.53 -6.13 -11.06
CA VAL A 63 -0.08 -5.94 -11.31
C VAL A 63 0.42 -6.85 -12.44
N SER A 64 1.60 -6.57 -12.98
CA SER A 64 2.27 -7.42 -13.98
C SER A 64 3.29 -8.40 -13.39
N HIS A 65 3.71 -8.19 -12.13
CA HIS A 65 4.61 -9.09 -11.42
C HIS A 65 3.83 -10.24 -10.75
N ALA A 66 4.54 -11.26 -10.26
CA ALA A 66 3.94 -12.37 -9.53
C ALA A 66 3.10 -11.88 -8.32
N SER A 67 1.94 -12.51 -8.12
CA SER A 67 1.01 -12.17 -7.04
C SER A 67 1.67 -12.30 -5.65
N ARG A 68 1.37 -11.35 -4.78
CA ARG A 68 1.87 -11.29 -3.40
C ARG A 68 0.99 -10.36 -2.57
N VAL A 69 1.27 -10.27 -1.28
CA VAL A 69 0.75 -9.20 -0.43
C VAL A 69 1.90 -8.26 -0.09
N HIS A 70 1.68 -6.96 -0.19
CA HIS A 70 2.61 -5.95 0.31
C HIS A 70 1.92 -5.03 1.31
N LEU A 71 2.74 -4.34 2.12
CA LEU A 71 2.25 -3.31 3.02
C LEU A 71 2.51 -1.92 2.44
N ASP A 72 1.66 -0.98 2.83
CA ASP A 72 1.85 0.43 2.58
C ASP A 72 2.18 1.15 3.88
N ILE A 73 3.24 1.95 3.84
CA ILE A 73 3.55 2.96 4.86
C ILE A 73 3.12 4.30 4.29
N GLU A 74 2.26 5.03 4.98
CA GLU A 74 1.95 6.40 4.58
C GLU A 74 2.78 7.40 5.36
N ALA A 75 3.28 8.43 4.68
CA ALA A 75 4.09 9.49 5.27
C ALA A 75 3.68 10.88 4.75
N ASP A 76 3.90 11.93 5.56
CA ASP A 76 3.73 13.32 5.11
C ASP A 76 4.91 13.82 4.25
N ASP A 77 6.10 13.23 4.46
CA ASP A 77 7.27 13.32 3.59
C ASP A 77 7.78 11.91 3.21
N ILE A 78 7.49 11.50 1.97
CA ILE A 78 7.84 10.16 1.46
C ILE A 78 9.33 9.98 1.23
N ASP A 79 10.06 11.07 0.96
CA ASP A 79 11.51 11.01 0.72
C ASP A 79 12.26 10.95 2.05
N ALA A 80 11.80 11.70 3.06
CA ALA A 80 12.31 11.59 4.41
C ALA A 80 12.10 10.17 4.99
N GLU A 81 10.92 9.58 4.79
CA GLU A 81 10.65 8.21 5.24
C GLU A 81 11.49 7.18 4.48
N ALA A 82 11.65 7.34 3.16
CA ALA A 82 12.52 6.46 2.38
C ALA A 82 13.97 6.52 2.88
N ASN A 83 14.50 7.72 3.14
CA ASN A 83 15.84 7.90 3.69
C ASN A 83 15.99 7.23 5.08
N ARG A 84 14.98 7.37 5.96
CA ARG A 84 14.98 6.73 7.28
C ARG A 84 15.01 5.22 7.16
N LEU A 85 14.22 4.65 6.24
CA LEU A 85 14.15 3.21 6.03
C LEU A 85 15.42 2.66 5.36
N GLU A 86 16.08 3.41 4.47
CA GLU A 86 17.40 3.06 3.94
C GLU A 86 18.47 3.01 5.05
N ALA A 87 18.41 3.93 6.01
CA ALA A 87 19.30 3.90 7.19
C ALA A 87 19.07 2.66 8.08
N LEU A 88 17.90 2.02 8.00
CA LEU A 88 17.59 0.74 8.65
C LEU A 88 17.96 -0.49 7.78
N GLY A 89 18.50 -0.27 6.57
CA GLY A 89 18.95 -1.31 5.66
C GLY A 89 17.97 -1.66 4.52
N ALA A 90 16.87 -0.94 4.39
CA ALA A 90 16.02 -1.07 3.21
C ALA A 90 16.71 -0.50 1.95
N LYS A 91 16.15 -0.78 0.77
CA LYS A 91 16.64 -0.27 -0.51
C LYS A 91 15.49 0.37 -1.29
N ARG A 92 15.71 1.54 -1.89
CA ARG A 92 14.83 2.04 -2.96
C ARG A 92 14.92 1.13 -4.18
N ILE A 93 13.77 0.69 -4.66
CA ILE A 93 13.66 -0.11 -5.87
C ILE A 93 13.32 0.77 -7.06
N GLY A 94 12.40 1.70 -6.84
CA GLY A 94 11.92 2.56 -7.90
C GLY A 94 10.91 3.55 -7.37
N PHE A 95 10.86 4.70 -8.04
CA PHE A 95 9.81 5.68 -7.83
C PHE A 95 8.72 5.44 -8.87
N ILE A 96 7.51 5.13 -8.41
CA ILE A 96 6.38 4.88 -9.29
C ILE A 96 5.41 6.02 -9.11
N LYS A 97 5.40 6.94 -10.09
CA LYS A 97 4.49 8.08 -10.22
C LYS A 97 4.60 9.07 -9.04
N ARG A 98 4.15 8.67 -7.86
CA ARG A 98 4.00 9.49 -6.64
C ARG A 98 4.38 8.75 -5.34
N TRP A 99 4.87 7.51 -5.41
CA TRP A 99 5.28 6.71 -4.25
C TRP A 99 6.61 6.00 -4.49
N TRP A 100 7.28 5.64 -3.39
CA TRP A 100 8.47 4.79 -3.43
C TRP A 100 8.08 3.33 -3.30
N VAL A 101 8.65 2.47 -4.15
CA VAL A 101 8.72 1.03 -3.90
C VAL A 101 10.06 0.77 -3.22
N MET A 102 10.00 0.11 -2.07
CA MET A 102 11.15 -0.25 -1.23
C MET A 102 11.29 -1.77 -1.14
N GLU A 103 12.48 -2.22 -0.75
CA GLU A 103 12.75 -3.61 -0.36
C GLU A 103 13.39 -3.64 1.03
N ALA A 104 12.81 -4.42 1.94
CA ALA A 104 13.37 -4.66 3.26
C ALA A 104 14.62 -5.55 3.19
N PRO A 105 15.49 -5.58 4.21
CA PRO A 105 16.65 -6.49 4.26
C PRO A 105 16.29 -7.98 4.07
N THR A 106 15.05 -8.36 4.37
CA THR A 106 14.51 -9.72 4.24
C THR A 106 13.90 -10.01 2.87
N GLY A 107 13.97 -9.09 1.91
CA GLY A 107 13.49 -9.25 0.53
C GLY A 107 12.02 -8.88 0.28
N HIS A 108 11.27 -8.50 1.31
CA HIS A 108 9.87 -8.08 1.15
C HIS A 108 9.79 -6.72 0.44
N ARG A 109 8.92 -6.62 -0.57
CA ARG A 109 8.59 -5.34 -1.21
C ARG A 109 7.42 -4.67 -0.51
N PHE A 110 7.50 -3.36 -0.39
CA PHE A 110 6.48 -2.51 0.23
C PHE A 110 6.53 -1.11 -0.36
N CYS A 111 5.48 -0.30 -0.16
CA CYS A 111 5.43 1.05 -0.69
C CYS A 111 5.45 2.11 0.42
N ILE A 112 5.98 3.29 0.09
CA ILE A 112 5.82 4.52 0.87
C ILE A 112 4.93 5.48 0.08
N VAL A 113 3.71 5.66 0.55
CA VAL A 113 2.69 6.50 -0.09
C VAL A 113 2.50 7.83 0.65
N ARG A 114 1.94 8.82 -0.03
CA ARG A 114 1.62 10.10 0.60
C ARG A 114 0.39 9.95 1.51
N MET A 115 0.54 10.35 2.76
CA MET A 115 -0.57 10.44 3.72
C MET A 115 -1.57 11.49 3.25
N LYS A 116 -2.81 11.05 2.96
CA LYS A 116 -3.90 11.93 2.50
C LYS A 116 -4.86 12.32 3.62
N HIS A 117 -5.04 11.42 4.59
CA HIS A 117 -6.05 11.54 5.65
C HIS A 117 -5.43 11.31 7.03
N PRO A 118 -4.58 12.24 7.52
CA PRO A 118 -3.91 12.09 8.82
C PRO A 118 -4.89 11.90 10.00
N GLU A 119 -6.12 12.39 9.86
CA GLU A 119 -7.20 12.28 10.84
C GLU A 119 -7.84 10.89 10.92
N ARG A 120 -7.67 10.05 9.88
CA ARG A 120 -8.24 8.69 9.84
C ARG A 120 -7.22 7.69 10.36
N GLY A 121 -7.63 6.72 11.17
CA GLY A 121 -6.74 5.65 11.65
C GLY A 121 -5.85 6.03 12.85
N PRO A 122 -4.90 5.16 13.24
CA PRO A 122 -4.03 5.36 14.40
C PRO A 122 -3.12 6.59 14.26
N ALA A 123 -2.77 7.25 15.35
CA ALA A 123 -1.85 8.40 15.30
C ALA A 123 -0.50 8.02 14.66
N PRO A 124 0.05 8.82 13.72
CA PRO A 124 1.32 8.52 13.11
C PRO A 124 2.49 8.74 14.08
N THR A 125 3.58 8.02 13.86
CA THR A 125 4.82 8.19 14.62
C THR A 125 5.55 9.43 14.13
N ASN A 126 6.07 10.25 15.05
CA ASN A 126 6.97 11.36 14.71
C ASN A 126 8.42 10.85 14.72
N TRP A 127 9.15 11.13 13.65
CA TRP A 127 10.57 10.82 13.48
C TRP A 127 11.35 12.12 13.38
N GLU A 128 12.51 12.23 14.03
CA GLU A 128 13.41 13.40 14.01
C GLU A 128 14.59 13.18 13.03
#